data_AF-A0A949JTI8-F1
#
_entry.id   AF-A0A949JTI8-F1
#
_cell.length_a   1.000
_cell.length_b   1.000
_cell.length_c   1.000
_cell.angle_alpha   90.00
_cell.angle_beta   90.00
_cell.angle_gamma   90.00
#
_symmetry.space_group_name_H-M   'P 1'
#
loop_
_entity.id
_entity.type
_entity.pdbx_description
1 polymer ?
#
loop_
_entity_poly.entity_id
_entity_poly.type
_entity_poly.pdbx_seq_one_letter_code
_entity_poly.pdbx_strand_id
1 'polypeptide(L)'
;MSRLQIPYDRVLMNPVDFDPDSFDVMLKDFLAASCKSPIIMEVFNEQVQYLIFMREGQFYWIGGKAEEGFESVTIRDFFTRLSHTQFPRIVVYSTSLILYHSLLVYTQKNADLKISSTLVDLDDLLDRTEEEHSNALVTAQQPGNLVMLRYKDGKAMATYHCLSFRKNTHPDHREDFLVKVYTMSAHSPFEINLYTDLVVTYAEDARQIPDDYTGSISSLFLSQPPKLVVKLKNRPLKTYTFTGKHLTIGRLSDNDIVIDNLGVSRKHAVIHSWKNGYHIKDLGSKNSTFLNGEKIDNAELKGGDVITIGKYQIVFKVSSCEPGLSGAMDQTMIIPGFSSKAAKNIDGNNPSVRAGGIIPSANTPGIGQPAGNNDSSNRFARQPDGPSSAGLPRLYRRSDQEEFTLEDEKVVIGKGRDSDIRLGGIFTPRIKVEITRSGDDYTIQKTEGRKEMNINGEGMSEKLLEEEDLIAIGPEEFVFKR
;
A
#
# COMPACT_ATOMS: atom_id res chain seq x y z
N MET A 1 -16.58 -5.82 9.24
CA MET A 1 -15.77 -5.00 10.16
C MET A 1 -15.96 -3.52 9.85
N SER A 2 -15.73 -2.58 10.78
CA SER A 2 -15.68 -1.16 10.42
C SER A 2 -14.40 -0.85 9.64
N ARG A 3 -14.51 -0.53 8.34
CA ARG A 3 -13.39 -0.10 7.49
C ARG A 3 -12.63 1.05 8.16
N LEU A 4 -11.30 0.96 8.26
CA LEU A 4 -10.48 2.09 8.69
C LEU A 4 -10.22 3.01 7.49
N GLN A 5 -10.52 4.30 7.58
CA GLN A 5 -10.08 5.22 6.54
C GLN A 5 -8.63 5.63 6.82
N ILE A 6 -7.72 5.30 5.91
CA ILE A 6 -6.32 5.70 5.99
C ILE A 6 -6.12 7.13 5.45
N PRO A 7 -5.13 7.88 5.97
CA PRO A 7 -4.66 9.09 5.30
C PRO A 7 -4.02 8.80 3.93
N TYR A 8 -4.16 9.74 3.01
CA TYR A 8 -3.58 9.72 1.65
C TYR A 8 -3.36 11.16 1.15
N ASP A 9 -2.42 11.35 0.21
CA ASP A 9 -2.19 12.68 -0.37
C ASP A 9 -3.15 12.98 -1.53
N ARG A 10 -3.41 11.99 -2.39
CA ARG A 10 -4.35 12.08 -3.51
C ARG A 10 -4.88 10.71 -3.92
N VAL A 11 -6.16 10.64 -4.23
CA VAL A 11 -6.79 9.48 -4.87
C VAL A 11 -6.42 9.45 -6.36
N LEU A 12 -5.76 8.38 -6.80
CA LEU A 12 -5.45 8.13 -8.21
C LEU A 12 -6.59 7.39 -8.93
N MET A 13 -7.36 6.59 -8.19
CA MET A 13 -8.54 5.89 -8.68
C MET A 13 -9.58 5.81 -7.58
N ASN A 14 -10.77 6.36 -7.86
CA ASN A 14 -11.92 6.31 -6.97
C ASN A 14 -12.40 4.87 -6.71
N PRO A 15 -13.17 4.60 -5.64
CA PRO A 15 -13.68 3.28 -5.35
C PRO A 15 -14.48 2.69 -6.52
N VAL A 16 -13.99 1.59 -7.08
CA VAL A 16 -14.67 0.83 -8.12
C VAL A 16 -14.85 -0.62 -7.68
N ASP A 17 -16.05 -1.16 -7.91
CA ASP A 17 -16.31 -2.60 -7.83
C ASP A 17 -15.56 -3.29 -8.98
N PHE A 18 -14.89 -4.42 -8.71
CA PHE A 18 -14.17 -5.17 -9.73
C PHE A 18 -14.32 -6.68 -9.56
N ASP A 19 -14.14 -7.40 -10.66
CA ASP A 19 -14.02 -8.85 -10.69
C ASP A 19 -12.58 -9.25 -10.32
N PRO A 20 -12.34 -10.09 -9.28
CA PRO A 20 -11.01 -10.59 -8.93
C PRO A 20 -10.16 -11.06 -10.11
N ASP A 21 -10.75 -11.73 -11.10
CA ASP A 21 -10.03 -12.23 -12.29
C ASP A 21 -9.49 -11.08 -13.18
N SER A 22 -10.07 -9.88 -13.07
CA SER A 22 -9.64 -8.67 -13.77
C SER A 22 -8.55 -7.87 -13.03
N PHE A 23 -8.21 -8.22 -11.79
CA PHE A 23 -7.22 -7.48 -10.98
C PHE A 23 -5.84 -7.37 -11.66
N ASP A 24 -5.40 -8.45 -12.32
CA ASP A 24 -4.12 -8.47 -13.03
C ASP A 24 -4.04 -7.48 -14.19
N VAL A 25 -5.16 -7.22 -14.87
CA VAL A 25 -5.21 -6.24 -15.98
C VAL A 25 -5.11 -4.84 -15.40
N MET A 26 -5.91 -4.54 -14.37
CA MET A 26 -5.88 -3.26 -13.69
C MET A 26 -4.49 -2.96 -13.09
N LEU A 27 -3.86 -3.96 -12.45
CA LEU A 27 -2.53 -3.84 -11.87
C LEU A 27 -1.47 -3.54 -12.95
N LYS A 28 -1.53 -4.21 -14.12
CA LYS A 28 -0.63 -3.91 -15.24
C LYS A 28 -0.77 -2.49 -15.76
N ASP A 29 -1.99 -1.96 -15.85
CA ASP A 29 -2.21 -0.58 -16.27
C ASP A 29 -1.57 0.41 -15.29
N PHE A 30 -1.68 0.17 -13.98
CA PHE A 30 -0.99 0.99 -12.96
C PHE A 30 0.55 0.88 -13.03
N LEU A 31 1.09 -0.31 -13.25
CA LEU A 31 2.53 -0.52 -13.42
C LEU A 31 3.05 0.23 -14.66
N ALA A 32 2.35 0.13 -15.79
CA ALA A 32 2.70 0.80 -17.04
C ALA A 32 2.57 2.33 -16.96
N ALA A 33 1.62 2.85 -16.17
CA ALA A 33 1.35 4.29 -16.01
C ALA A 33 2.42 5.08 -15.22
N SER A 34 3.59 4.48 -14.93
CA SER A 34 4.72 5.08 -14.18
C SER A 34 4.51 5.29 -12.68
N CYS A 35 4.58 4.21 -11.90
CA CYS A 35 4.66 4.23 -10.43
C CYS A 35 5.99 4.79 -9.87
N LYS A 36 6.36 6.04 -10.21
CA LYS A 36 7.55 6.72 -9.63
C LYS A 36 7.33 7.18 -8.18
N SER A 37 6.08 7.47 -7.80
CA SER A 37 5.70 7.77 -6.42
C SER A 37 5.26 6.50 -5.68
N PRO A 38 5.43 6.44 -4.35
CA PRO A 38 4.82 5.40 -3.52
C PRO A 38 3.29 5.40 -3.64
N ILE A 39 2.71 4.21 -3.73
CA ILE A 39 1.27 3.98 -3.91
C ILE A 39 0.78 2.98 -2.86
N ILE A 40 -0.43 3.22 -2.36
CA ILE A 40 -1.16 2.26 -1.55
C ILE A 40 -2.44 1.92 -2.30
N MET A 41 -2.66 0.64 -2.57
CA MET A 41 -3.95 0.15 -3.06
C MET A 41 -4.73 -0.43 -1.88
N GLU A 42 -5.97 0.00 -1.71
CA GLU A 42 -6.87 -0.56 -0.71
C GLU A 42 -7.90 -1.44 -1.42
N VAL A 43 -7.99 -2.71 -1.01
CA VAL A 43 -8.98 -3.66 -1.52
C VAL A 43 -9.89 -4.08 -0.37
N PHE A 44 -11.19 -3.82 -0.47
CA PHE A 44 -12.11 -4.00 0.67
C PHE A 44 -13.54 -4.39 0.25
N ASN A 45 -14.28 -4.99 1.18
CA ASN A 45 -15.73 -5.11 1.16
C ASN A 45 -16.27 -5.02 2.61
N GLU A 46 -17.47 -5.53 2.90
CA GLU A 46 -18.05 -5.52 4.25
C GLU A 46 -17.29 -6.39 5.26
N GLN A 47 -16.58 -7.41 4.77
CA GLN A 47 -15.91 -8.44 5.55
C GLN A 47 -14.40 -8.20 5.69
N VAL A 48 -13.73 -7.84 4.59
CA VAL A 48 -12.26 -7.72 4.52
C VAL A 48 -11.81 -6.31 4.14
N GLN A 49 -10.60 -5.95 4.59
CA GLN A 49 -9.88 -4.76 4.16
C GLN A 49 -8.39 -5.11 4.05
N TYR A 50 -7.80 -4.92 2.88
CA TYR A 50 -6.38 -5.11 2.60
C TYR A 50 -5.73 -3.79 2.21
N LEU A 51 -4.54 -3.53 2.72
CA LEU A 51 -3.66 -2.43 2.33
C LEU A 51 -2.43 -3.00 1.63
N ILE A 52 -2.28 -2.67 0.35
CA ILE A 52 -1.24 -3.19 -0.54
C ILE A 52 -0.25 -2.06 -0.80
N PHE A 53 0.96 -2.19 -0.28
CA PHE A 53 2.00 -1.17 -0.39
C PHE A 53 2.85 -1.45 -1.62
N MET A 54 2.90 -0.48 -2.54
CA MET A 54 3.67 -0.57 -3.78
C MET A 54 4.54 0.67 -4.00
N ARG A 55 5.69 0.48 -4.63
CA ARG A 55 6.61 1.55 -5.01
C ARG A 55 7.50 1.08 -6.15
N GLU A 56 7.83 1.95 -7.10
CA GLU A 56 8.75 1.64 -8.22
C GLU A 56 8.33 0.38 -9.01
N GLY A 57 7.01 0.16 -9.12
CA GLY A 57 6.42 -0.99 -9.79
C GLY A 57 6.46 -2.32 -9.02
N GLN A 58 6.86 -2.32 -7.76
CA GLN A 58 7.05 -3.52 -6.96
C GLN A 58 6.07 -3.59 -5.78
N PHE A 59 5.70 -4.80 -5.37
CA PHE A 59 5.06 -5.05 -4.08
C PHE A 59 6.10 -4.96 -2.97
N TYR A 60 5.76 -4.25 -1.89
CA TYR A 60 6.60 -4.13 -0.71
C TYR A 60 6.03 -4.94 0.45
N TRP A 61 4.75 -4.75 0.76
CA TRP A 61 4.08 -5.42 1.87
C TRP A 61 2.56 -5.41 1.69
N ILE A 62 1.85 -6.36 2.29
CA ILE A 62 0.37 -6.38 2.33
C ILE A 62 -0.11 -6.61 3.76
N GLY A 63 -1.02 -5.74 4.21
CA GLY A 63 -1.68 -5.84 5.50
C GLY A 63 -3.14 -6.24 5.34
N GLY A 64 -3.56 -7.30 6.00
CA GLY A 64 -4.97 -7.64 6.18
C GLY A 64 -5.48 -7.07 7.49
N LYS A 65 -6.66 -6.43 7.49
CA LYS A 65 -7.29 -5.96 8.71
C LYS A 65 -7.73 -7.14 9.59
N ALA A 66 -7.31 -7.13 10.85
CA ALA A 66 -7.68 -8.12 11.86
C ALA A 66 -8.71 -7.52 12.85
N GLU A 67 -9.04 -8.26 13.91
CA GLU A 67 -9.87 -7.75 15.02
C GLU A 67 -9.17 -6.57 15.71
N GLU A 68 -7.86 -6.69 15.94
CA GLU A 68 -7.00 -5.62 16.43
C GLU A 68 -5.98 -5.23 15.35
N GLY A 69 -6.12 -4.01 14.78
CA GLY A 69 -5.15 -3.45 13.84
C GLY A 69 -5.04 -4.18 12.50
N PHE A 70 -3.81 -4.41 12.04
CA PHE A 70 -3.48 -5.09 10.79
C PHE A 70 -2.46 -6.20 11.05
N GLU A 71 -2.59 -7.30 10.30
CA GLU A 71 -1.65 -8.42 10.28
C GLU A 71 -0.95 -8.51 8.93
N SER A 72 0.29 -9.00 8.94
CA SER A 72 1.05 -9.25 7.72
C SER A 72 0.45 -10.41 6.94
N VAL A 73 0.13 -10.17 5.67
CA VAL A 73 -0.37 -11.17 4.72
C VAL A 73 0.67 -11.32 3.61
N THR A 74 1.05 -12.56 3.30
CA THR A 74 1.95 -12.82 2.16
C THR A 74 1.25 -12.42 0.86
N ILE A 75 2.00 -11.94 -0.12
CA ILE A 75 1.44 -11.52 -1.42
C ILE A 75 0.71 -12.69 -2.09
N ARG A 76 1.24 -13.91 -1.97
CA ARG A 76 0.57 -15.15 -2.38
C ARG A 76 -0.75 -15.39 -1.63
N ASP A 77 -0.79 -15.27 -0.31
CA ASP A 77 -2.02 -15.44 0.46
C ASP A 77 -3.07 -14.39 0.07
N PHE A 78 -2.64 -13.14 -0.15
CA PHE A 78 -3.52 -12.08 -0.63
C PHE A 78 -4.17 -12.48 -1.96
N PHE A 79 -3.40 -12.88 -2.98
CA PHE A 79 -3.97 -13.31 -4.27
C PHE A 79 -4.90 -14.52 -4.11
N THR A 80 -4.55 -15.47 -3.24
CA THR A 80 -5.36 -16.67 -2.94
C THR A 80 -6.70 -16.32 -2.27
N ARG A 81 -6.72 -15.34 -1.37
CA ARG A 81 -7.95 -14.85 -0.72
C ARG A 81 -8.77 -13.97 -1.67
N LEU A 82 -8.12 -13.19 -2.52
CA LEU A 82 -8.77 -12.30 -3.48
C LEU A 82 -9.63 -13.08 -4.49
N SER A 83 -9.13 -14.20 -5.03
CA SER A 83 -9.89 -15.07 -5.96
C SER A 83 -11.14 -15.74 -5.35
N HIS A 84 -11.35 -15.59 -4.03
CA HIS A 84 -12.54 -16.07 -3.32
C HIS A 84 -13.38 -14.93 -2.72
N THR A 85 -12.94 -13.67 -2.89
CA THR A 85 -13.63 -12.49 -2.37
C THR A 85 -14.74 -12.06 -3.33
N GLN A 86 -15.98 -12.00 -2.86
CA GLN A 86 -17.11 -11.51 -3.66
C GLN A 86 -17.19 -9.98 -3.62
N PHE A 87 -17.41 -9.39 -4.80
CA PHE A 87 -17.60 -7.96 -5.04
C PHE A 87 -16.64 -7.04 -4.26
N PRO A 88 -15.30 -7.26 -4.36
CA PRO A 88 -14.35 -6.34 -3.76
C PRO A 88 -14.41 -4.97 -4.46
N ARG A 89 -14.20 -3.92 -3.66
CA ARG A 89 -13.88 -2.57 -4.12
C ARG A 89 -12.38 -2.36 -4.06
N ILE A 90 -11.87 -1.59 -5.02
CA ILE A 90 -10.49 -1.13 -5.02
C ILE A 90 -10.41 0.39 -5.11
N VAL A 91 -9.51 0.98 -4.32
CA VAL A 91 -9.11 2.39 -4.36
C VAL A 91 -7.60 2.44 -4.47
N VAL A 92 -7.06 3.39 -5.24
CA VAL A 92 -5.61 3.58 -5.36
C VAL A 92 -5.24 4.98 -4.91
N TYR A 93 -4.32 5.06 -3.96
CA TYR A 93 -3.83 6.29 -3.34
C TYR A 93 -2.38 6.55 -3.72
N SER A 94 -2.04 7.77 -4.12
CA SER A 94 -0.66 8.25 -4.13
C SER A 94 -0.28 8.78 -2.75
N THR A 95 0.98 8.55 -2.35
CA THR A 95 1.49 8.93 -1.03
C THR A 95 2.94 9.42 -1.10
N SER A 96 3.27 10.39 -0.26
CA SER A 96 4.63 10.82 0.04
C SER A 96 5.37 9.71 0.79
N LEU A 97 6.71 9.66 0.65
CA LEU A 97 7.52 8.60 1.27
C LEU A 97 7.39 8.59 2.80
N ILE A 98 7.17 9.75 3.43
CA ILE A 98 6.97 9.88 4.88
C ILE A 98 5.63 9.24 5.28
N LEU A 99 4.53 9.55 4.58
CA LEU A 99 3.22 8.95 4.83
C LEU A 99 3.23 7.44 4.58
N TYR A 100 3.75 7.01 3.44
CA TYR A 100 3.88 5.61 3.05
C TYR A 100 4.56 4.77 4.13
N HIS A 101 5.71 5.26 4.63
CA HIS A 101 6.46 4.59 5.69
C HIS A 101 5.77 4.70 7.06
N SER A 102 5.08 5.80 7.36
CA SER A 102 4.33 5.94 8.61
C SER A 102 3.19 4.93 8.67
N LEU A 103 2.51 4.71 7.55
CA LEU A 103 1.52 3.65 7.39
C LEU A 103 2.14 2.26 7.50
N LEU A 104 3.29 1.99 6.87
CA LEU A 104 4.01 0.71 7.06
C LEU A 104 4.36 0.44 8.54
N VAL A 105 4.81 1.45 9.28
CA VAL A 105 5.10 1.31 10.73
C VAL A 105 3.82 0.94 11.46
N TYR A 106 2.76 1.74 11.28
CA TYR A 106 1.45 1.50 11.91
C TYR A 106 0.85 0.13 11.58
N THR A 107 1.07 -0.41 10.38
CA THR A 107 0.52 -1.72 9.98
C THR A 107 1.43 -2.91 10.29
N GLN A 108 2.73 -2.72 10.53
CA GLN A 108 3.68 -3.82 10.83
C GLN A 108 4.12 -3.91 12.28
N LYS A 109 4.05 -2.81 13.04
CA LYS A 109 4.62 -2.72 14.40
C LYS A 109 3.52 -2.74 15.45
N ASN A 110 3.86 -3.32 16.59
CA ASN A 110 3.15 -3.05 17.84
C ASN A 110 3.62 -1.68 18.37
N ALA A 111 2.72 -0.95 19.02
CA ALA A 111 3.06 0.31 19.67
C ALA A 111 3.92 0.05 20.92
N ASP A 112 4.94 0.89 21.15
CA ASP A 112 5.75 0.86 22.38
C ASP A 112 4.93 1.32 23.59
N LEU A 113 3.98 2.23 23.35
CA LEU A 113 3.02 2.72 24.32
C LEU A 113 1.64 2.82 23.66
N LYS A 114 0.63 2.26 24.33
CA LYS A 114 -0.76 2.18 23.88
C LYS A 114 -1.68 2.68 24.99
N ILE A 115 -2.44 3.75 24.72
CA ILE A 115 -3.33 4.40 25.68
C ILE A 115 -4.73 4.51 25.07
N SER A 116 -5.77 4.08 25.79
CA SER A 116 -7.16 4.32 25.41
C SER A 116 -7.80 5.29 26.40
N SER A 117 -8.35 6.40 25.91
CA SER A 117 -8.96 7.42 26.77
C SER A 117 -10.02 8.28 26.04
N THR A 118 -10.84 8.97 26.82
CA THR A 118 -11.72 10.08 26.40
C THR A 118 -11.21 11.44 26.88
N LEU A 119 -10.41 11.46 27.96
CA LEU A 119 -9.78 12.62 28.56
C LEU A 119 -8.29 12.61 28.25
N VAL A 120 -7.76 13.73 27.81
CA VAL A 120 -6.42 13.77 27.23
C VAL A 120 -5.68 15.02 27.65
N ASP A 121 -4.63 14.80 28.41
CA ASP A 121 -3.44 15.64 28.39
C ASP A 121 -2.49 14.99 27.37
N LEU A 122 -2.58 15.43 26.11
CA LEU A 122 -1.67 14.95 25.06
C LEU A 122 -0.34 15.69 25.09
N ASP A 123 -0.32 16.91 25.61
CA ASP A 123 0.85 17.77 25.62
C ASP A 123 2.00 17.10 26.39
N ASP A 124 1.75 16.56 27.59
CA ASP A 124 2.72 15.75 28.35
C ASP A 124 3.35 14.58 27.53
N LEU A 125 2.56 13.92 26.67
CA LEU A 125 3.05 12.82 25.83
C LEU A 125 3.86 13.32 24.64
N LEU A 126 3.42 14.40 24.00
CA LEU A 126 4.10 15.00 22.85
C LEU A 126 5.42 15.65 23.29
N ASP A 127 5.43 16.37 24.40
CA ASP A 127 6.63 17.00 24.98
C ASP A 127 7.68 15.95 25.34
N ARG A 128 7.28 14.87 26.02
CA ARG A 128 8.17 13.72 26.26
C ARG A 128 8.66 13.06 24.98
N THR A 129 7.83 13.00 23.93
CA THR A 129 8.25 12.46 22.63
C THR A 129 9.29 13.37 21.96
N GLU A 130 9.17 14.69 22.11
CA GLU A 130 10.11 15.68 21.58
C GLU A 130 11.44 15.70 22.36
N GLU A 131 11.41 15.50 23.67
CA GLU A 131 12.59 15.42 24.55
C GLU A 131 13.32 14.06 24.49
N GLU A 132 12.59 12.95 24.61
CA GLU A 132 13.16 11.61 24.80
C GLU A 132 13.47 10.89 23.47
N HIS A 133 12.82 11.26 22.35
CA HIS A 133 12.85 10.47 21.12
C HIS A 133 13.23 11.29 19.89
N SER A 134 14.40 11.00 19.31
CA SER A 134 14.83 11.68 18.08
C SER A 134 13.88 11.42 16.92
N ASN A 135 13.36 10.21 16.75
CA ASN A 135 12.44 9.88 15.67
C ASN A 135 11.30 9.04 16.24
N ALA A 136 10.05 9.46 16.02
CA ALA A 136 8.87 8.76 16.50
C ALA A 136 7.68 8.92 15.53
N LEU A 137 6.67 8.08 15.72
CA LEU A 137 5.36 8.20 15.10
C LEU A 137 4.33 8.13 16.24
N VAL A 138 3.46 9.12 16.34
CA VAL A 138 2.29 9.09 17.22
C VAL A 138 1.06 8.92 16.33
N THR A 139 0.14 8.04 16.68
CA THR A 139 -1.14 7.90 15.97
C THR A 139 -2.30 7.97 16.93
N ALA A 140 -3.37 8.65 16.53
CA ALA A 140 -4.67 8.61 17.19
C ALA A 140 -5.68 7.89 16.31
N GLN A 141 -6.37 6.90 16.86
CA GLN A 141 -7.31 6.06 16.13
C GLN A 141 -8.68 6.00 16.81
N GLN A 142 -9.72 6.09 15.98
CA GLN A 142 -11.11 5.76 16.32
C GLN A 142 -11.68 4.80 15.27
N PRO A 143 -12.84 4.17 15.51
CA PRO A 143 -13.57 3.46 14.46
C PRO A 143 -13.77 4.35 13.22
N GLY A 144 -13.16 3.96 12.10
CA GLY A 144 -13.21 4.69 10.83
C GLY A 144 -12.18 5.80 10.64
N ASN A 145 -11.49 6.29 11.67
CA ASN A 145 -10.57 7.44 11.57
C ASN A 145 -9.16 7.12 12.08
N LEU A 146 -8.16 7.55 11.32
CA LEU A 146 -6.74 7.53 11.70
C LEU A 146 -6.12 8.93 11.51
N VAL A 147 -5.44 9.41 12.55
CA VAL A 147 -4.59 10.60 12.54
C VAL A 147 -3.17 10.16 12.90
N MET A 148 -2.16 10.71 12.23
CA MET A 148 -0.76 10.36 12.40
C MET A 148 0.08 11.64 12.51
N LEU A 149 0.98 11.70 13.48
CA LEU A 149 1.96 12.77 13.68
C LEU A 149 3.36 12.19 13.65
N ARG A 150 4.21 12.73 12.77
CA ARG A 150 5.55 12.23 12.51
C ARG A 150 6.61 13.13 13.12
N TYR A 151 7.46 12.55 13.96
CA TYR A 151 8.60 13.22 14.59
C TYR A 151 9.93 12.87 13.93
N LYS A 152 10.81 13.87 13.84
CA LYS A 152 12.21 13.74 13.42
C LYS A 152 13.10 14.78 14.10
N ASP A 153 14.26 14.34 14.56
CA ASP A 153 15.22 15.09 15.37
C ASP A 153 14.53 15.91 16.49
N GLY A 154 13.55 15.30 17.17
CA GLY A 154 12.75 15.91 18.25
C GLY A 154 11.73 16.95 17.78
N LYS A 155 11.34 16.97 16.50
CA LYS A 155 10.41 17.97 15.93
C LYS A 155 9.29 17.35 15.11
N ALA A 156 8.09 17.90 15.22
CA ALA A 156 6.96 17.54 14.39
C ALA A 156 7.23 17.93 12.91
N MET A 157 7.23 16.94 12.02
CA MET A 157 7.57 17.09 10.60
C MET A 157 6.39 16.97 9.64
N ALA A 158 5.35 16.22 10.02
CA ALA A 158 4.18 16.01 9.19
C ALA A 158 3.02 15.49 10.04
N THR A 159 1.81 15.92 9.68
CA THR A 159 0.54 15.43 10.24
C THR A 159 -0.34 14.95 9.10
N TYR A 160 -1.01 13.82 9.30
CA TYR A 160 -1.83 13.16 8.29
C TYR A 160 -3.13 12.65 8.90
N HIS A 161 -4.26 12.90 8.24
CA HIS A 161 -5.59 12.44 8.67
C HIS A 161 -6.55 12.33 7.50
N CYS A 162 -7.57 11.50 7.61
CA CYS A 162 -8.53 11.31 6.51
C CYS A 162 -9.53 12.47 6.31
N LEU A 163 -9.74 13.32 7.33
CA LEU A 163 -10.82 14.32 7.34
C LEU A 163 -10.46 15.73 6.84
N SER A 164 -9.40 15.91 6.04
CA SER A 164 -9.17 17.20 5.35
C SER A 164 -8.39 17.06 4.05
N PHE A 165 -9.09 17.28 2.93
CA PHE A 165 -8.50 17.50 1.61
C PHE A 165 -7.83 18.88 1.46
N ARG A 166 -7.80 19.70 2.52
CA ARG A 166 -7.12 21.00 2.52
C ARG A 166 -5.62 20.79 2.75
N LYS A 167 -4.82 21.34 1.85
CA LYS A 167 -3.38 21.54 2.03
C LYS A 167 -3.14 22.22 3.38
N ASN A 168 -2.23 21.64 4.18
CA ASN A 168 -2.04 21.97 5.60
C ASN A 168 -2.09 23.48 5.89
N THR A 169 -3.14 23.95 6.57
CA THR A 169 -3.35 25.39 6.86
C THR A 169 -2.72 25.83 8.18
N HIS A 170 -2.39 24.90 9.08
CA HIS A 170 -1.57 25.22 10.25
C HIS A 170 -0.09 25.14 9.88
N PRO A 171 0.74 26.14 10.23
CA PRO A 171 2.19 26.06 10.05
C PRO A 171 2.84 25.07 11.03
N ASP A 172 2.16 24.74 12.13
CA ASP A 172 2.62 23.77 13.13
C ASP A 172 1.86 22.43 13.00
N HIS A 173 2.62 21.36 12.82
CA HIS A 173 2.12 19.99 12.72
C HIS A 173 1.63 19.42 14.07
N ARG A 174 2.27 19.79 15.18
CA ARG A 174 1.89 19.38 16.55
C ARG A 174 0.50 19.93 16.88
N GLU A 175 0.26 21.21 16.59
CA GLU A 175 -1.03 21.87 16.82
C GLU A 175 -2.14 21.28 15.91
N ASP A 176 -1.88 21.05 14.62
CA ASP A 176 -2.87 20.41 13.73
C ASP A 176 -3.26 19.01 14.24
N PHE A 177 -2.30 18.21 14.70
CA PHE A 177 -2.58 16.90 15.31
C PHE A 177 -3.50 17.05 16.52
N LEU A 178 -3.15 17.91 17.48
CA LEU A 178 -3.96 18.14 18.68
C LEU A 178 -5.38 18.59 18.33
N VAL A 179 -5.53 19.57 17.43
CA VAL A 179 -6.85 20.06 16.98
C VAL A 179 -7.69 18.93 16.38
N LYS A 180 -7.11 18.05 15.55
CA LYS A 180 -7.84 16.91 14.99
C LYS A 180 -8.21 15.87 16.04
N VAL A 181 -7.30 15.53 16.95
CA VAL A 181 -7.57 14.53 17.99
C VAL A 181 -8.60 15.03 18.99
N TYR A 182 -8.58 16.30 19.40
CA TYR A 182 -9.62 16.89 20.25
C TYR A 182 -10.98 17.05 19.54
N THR A 183 -10.99 17.29 18.23
CA THR A 183 -12.23 17.27 17.42
C THR A 183 -12.84 15.87 17.41
N MET A 184 -12.00 14.83 17.32
CA MET A 184 -12.40 13.42 17.36
C MET A 184 -12.85 12.98 18.76
N SER A 185 -12.15 13.39 19.82
CA SER A 185 -12.40 12.92 21.20
C SER A 185 -13.77 13.32 21.75
N ALA A 186 -14.38 14.38 21.22
CA ALA A 186 -15.72 14.84 21.59
C ALA A 186 -16.84 13.81 21.35
N HIS A 187 -16.59 12.74 20.57
CA HIS A 187 -17.62 11.81 20.09
C HIS A 187 -17.45 10.36 20.56
N SER A 188 -16.22 9.90 20.84
CA SER A 188 -15.95 8.51 21.27
C SER A 188 -14.56 8.36 21.92
N PRO A 189 -14.32 7.35 22.78
CA PRO A 189 -12.97 7.00 23.21
C PRO A 189 -12.08 6.70 21.99
N PHE A 190 -10.82 7.07 22.10
CA PHE A 190 -9.84 6.85 21.05
C PHE A 190 -8.57 6.22 21.62
N GLU A 191 -7.77 5.68 20.70
CA GLU A 191 -6.54 4.97 21.00
C GLU A 191 -5.35 5.81 20.53
N ILE A 192 -4.46 6.16 21.46
CA ILE A 192 -3.15 6.74 21.17
C ILE A 192 -2.11 5.63 21.18
N ASN A 193 -1.33 5.58 20.11
CA ASN A 193 -0.19 4.68 19.96
C ASN A 193 1.07 5.50 19.68
N LEU A 194 2.18 5.19 20.35
CA LEU A 194 3.51 5.73 20.11
C LEU A 194 4.41 4.61 19.57
N TYR A 195 5.16 4.90 18.50
CA TYR A 195 6.13 4.02 17.88
C TYR A 195 7.49 4.72 17.78
N THR A 196 8.51 4.13 18.39
CA THR A 196 9.90 4.61 18.43
C THR A 196 10.81 3.72 17.58
N ASP A 197 10.52 2.42 17.48
CA ASP A 197 11.05 1.58 16.41
C ASP A 197 10.24 1.80 15.12
N LEU A 198 10.92 2.42 14.16
CA LEU A 198 10.37 2.83 12.89
C LEU A 198 10.87 1.95 11.74
N VAL A 199 11.64 0.89 12.05
CA VAL A 199 12.36 0.08 11.06
C VAL A 199 11.43 -1.00 10.49
N VAL A 200 10.93 -0.79 9.27
CA VAL A 200 9.96 -1.68 8.61
C VAL A 200 10.61 -2.61 7.58
N THR A 201 9.99 -3.76 7.35
CA THR A 201 10.52 -4.81 6.45
C THR A 201 9.60 -5.05 5.25
N TYR A 202 10.11 -5.76 4.26
CA TYR A 202 9.33 -6.24 3.12
C TYR A 202 8.54 -7.49 3.53
N ALA A 203 7.50 -7.84 2.76
CA ALA A 203 6.88 -9.16 2.85
C ALA A 203 7.92 -10.25 2.50
N GLU A 204 7.82 -11.41 3.14
CA GLU A 204 8.77 -12.52 2.94
C GLU A 204 8.79 -13.07 1.50
N ASP A 205 7.67 -12.93 0.78
CA ASP A 205 7.50 -13.31 -0.62
C ASP A 205 7.58 -12.13 -1.61
N ALA A 206 7.98 -10.95 -1.14
CA ALA A 206 8.26 -9.80 -2.00
C ALA A 206 9.40 -10.14 -2.97
N ARG A 207 9.15 -9.88 -4.26
CA ARG A 207 10.10 -10.17 -5.35
C ARG A 207 9.95 -9.12 -6.44
N GLN A 208 11.03 -8.93 -7.20
CA GLN A 208 11.01 -8.02 -8.33
C GLN A 208 10.17 -8.60 -9.49
N ILE A 209 9.17 -7.83 -9.92
CA ILE A 209 8.46 -7.99 -11.20
C ILE A 209 9.35 -7.35 -12.28
N PRO A 210 9.77 -8.09 -13.32
CA PRO A 210 10.54 -7.53 -14.44
C PRO A 210 9.73 -6.52 -15.27
N ASP A 211 10.38 -5.47 -15.76
CA ASP A 211 9.76 -4.44 -16.62
C ASP A 211 9.20 -5.02 -17.94
N ASP A 212 9.78 -6.14 -18.44
CA ASP A 212 9.30 -6.87 -19.63
C ASP A 212 8.32 -8.00 -19.32
N TYR A 213 7.79 -8.09 -18.09
CA TYR A 213 6.90 -9.17 -17.67
C TYR A 213 5.49 -9.07 -18.27
N THR A 214 5.23 -9.88 -19.29
CA THR A 214 3.93 -9.94 -19.98
C THR A 214 2.94 -10.93 -19.38
N GLY A 215 3.39 -11.81 -18.47
CA GLY A 215 2.57 -12.85 -17.82
C GLY A 215 1.55 -12.32 -16.80
N SER A 216 0.83 -13.21 -16.13
CA SER A 216 -0.14 -12.87 -15.07
C SER A 216 0.61 -12.62 -13.75
N ILE A 217 0.36 -11.49 -13.09
CA ILE A 217 1.10 -11.09 -11.88
C ILE A 217 0.63 -11.92 -10.69
N SER A 218 -0.68 -12.15 -10.57
CA SER A 218 -1.24 -13.15 -9.65
C SER A 218 -0.59 -14.52 -9.86
N SER A 219 -0.48 -15.01 -11.09
CA SER A 219 0.21 -16.27 -11.42
C SER A 219 1.71 -16.23 -11.10
N LEU A 220 2.36 -15.07 -11.16
CA LEU A 220 3.75 -14.92 -10.73
C LEU A 220 3.86 -15.16 -9.23
N PHE A 221 3.11 -14.43 -8.39
CA PHE A 221 3.15 -14.57 -6.94
C PHE A 221 2.65 -15.93 -6.46
N LEU A 222 1.65 -16.47 -7.16
CA LEU A 222 1.31 -17.88 -7.12
C LEU A 222 2.31 -18.72 -7.99
N SER A 223 3.68 -18.53 -7.94
CA SER A 223 4.85 -19.18 -8.74
C SER A 223 5.98 -20.11 -8.08
N GLN A 224 5.97 -21.48 -7.92
CA GLN A 224 6.93 -22.35 -7.10
C GLN A 224 8.26 -22.77 -7.75
N PRO A 225 9.26 -23.26 -6.96
CA PRO A 225 10.31 -24.09 -7.51
C PRO A 225 9.76 -25.53 -7.64
N PRO A 226 9.65 -26.07 -8.87
CA PRO A 226 9.15 -27.42 -9.07
C PRO A 226 9.99 -28.46 -8.36
N LYS A 227 9.34 -29.51 -7.85
CA LYS A 227 9.98 -30.63 -7.18
C LYS A 227 10.09 -31.82 -8.13
N LEU A 228 11.29 -32.36 -8.28
CA LEU A 228 11.56 -33.54 -9.09
C LEU A 228 11.64 -34.76 -8.18
N VAL A 229 10.67 -35.67 -8.29
CA VAL A 229 10.62 -36.89 -7.49
C VAL A 229 11.16 -38.06 -8.29
N VAL A 230 12.40 -38.46 -7.99
CA VAL A 230 13.05 -39.61 -8.63
C VAL A 230 12.49 -40.90 -8.02
N LYS A 231 12.10 -41.85 -8.88
CA LYS A 231 11.53 -43.15 -8.56
C LYS A 231 12.28 -44.27 -9.27
N LEU A 232 12.31 -45.45 -8.66
CA LEU A 232 12.76 -46.70 -9.27
C LEU A 232 11.71 -47.79 -8.99
N LYS A 233 11.18 -48.44 -10.03
CA LYS A 233 10.08 -49.43 -9.92
C LYS A 233 8.91 -48.92 -9.04
N ASN A 234 8.40 -47.73 -9.35
CA ASN A 234 7.37 -46.98 -8.61
C ASN A 234 7.68 -46.59 -7.16
N ARG A 235 8.82 -46.98 -6.57
CA ARG A 235 9.24 -46.53 -5.23
C ARG A 235 9.97 -45.18 -5.32
N PRO A 236 9.59 -44.14 -4.55
CA PRO A 236 10.34 -42.89 -4.49
C PRO A 236 11.71 -43.13 -3.84
N LEU A 237 12.75 -42.51 -4.40
CA LEU A 237 14.12 -42.58 -3.91
C LEU A 237 14.54 -41.26 -3.26
N LYS A 238 14.38 -40.14 -3.98
CA LYS A 238 14.79 -38.80 -3.52
C LYS A 238 13.98 -37.73 -4.23
N THR A 239 13.72 -36.64 -3.53
CA THR A 239 13.10 -35.43 -4.07
C THR A 239 14.15 -34.33 -4.16
N TYR A 240 14.15 -33.61 -5.28
CA TYR A 240 15.01 -32.46 -5.55
C TYR A 240 14.13 -31.24 -5.80
N THR A 241 14.60 -30.05 -5.41
CA THR A 241 13.92 -28.78 -5.72
C THR A 241 14.65 -28.14 -6.90
N PHE A 242 13.94 -27.77 -7.96
CA PHE A 242 14.51 -27.03 -9.08
C PHE A 242 14.86 -25.62 -8.62
N THR A 243 16.15 -25.28 -8.63
CA THR A 243 16.67 -23.97 -8.22
C THR A 243 17.64 -23.48 -9.29
N GLY A 244 17.54 -22.20 -9.67
CA GLY A 244 18.38 -21.60 -10.73
C GLY A 244 17.80 -21.72 -12.14
N LYS A 245 18.66 -21.61 -13.17
CA LYS A 245 18.26 -21.54 -14.60
C LYS A 245 18.33 -22.87 -15.35
N HIS A 246 19.10 -23.82 -14.82
CA HIS A 246 19.30 -25.14 -15.40
C HIS A 246 19.54 -26.17 -14.30
N LEU A 247 19.11 -27.40 -14.54
CA LEU A 247 19.30 -28.55 -13.65
C LEU A 247 19.72 -29.75 -14.49
N THR A 248 20.89 -30.30 -14.22
CA THR A 248 21.51 -31.38 -14.99
C THR A 248 21.24 -32.75 -14.35
N ILE A 249 21.02 -33.75 -15.22
CA ILE A 249 20.70 -35.13 -14.84
C ILE A 249 21.75 -36.03 -15.48
N GLY A 250 22.37 -36.91 -14.70
CA GLY A 250 23.39 -37.82 -15.21
C GLY A 250 23.99 -38.74 -14.16
N ARG A 251 24.95 -39.57 -14.59
CA ARG A 251 25.65 -40.52 -13.70
C ARG A 251 26.83 -39.91 -12.95
N LEU A 252 27.47 -38.87 -13.48
CA LEU A 252 28.59 -38.24 -12.78
C LEU A 252 28.10 -37.44 -11.56
N SER A 253 28.96 -37.34 -10.54
CA SER A 253 28.70 -36.60 -9.30
C SER A 253 28.66 -35.08 -9.46
N ASP A 254 28.97 -34.57 -10.65
CA ASP A 254 28.91 -33.15 -11.05
C ASP A 254 27.54 -32.76 -11.64
N ASN A 255 26.52 -33.62 -11.47
CA ASN A 255 25.13 -33.33 -11.85
C ASN A 255 24.28 -33.01 -10.62
N ASP A 256 23.28 -32.16 -10.78
CA ASP A 256 22.33 -31.81 -9.72
C ASP A 256 21.47 -33.01 -9.31
N ILE A 257 21.05 -33.81 -10.30
CA ILE A 257 20.43 -35.13 -10.08
C ILE A 257 21.41 -36.22 -10.54
N VAL A 258 22.14 -36.77 -9.57
CA VAL A 258 23.01 -37.93 -9.76
C VAL A 258 22.17 -39.22 -9.73
N ILE A 259 22.25 -40.01 -10.80
CA ILE A 259 21.68 -41.36 -10.89
C ILE A 259 22.82 -42.32 -11.20
N ASP A 260 23.42 -42.92 -10.17
CA ASP A 260 24.54 -43.85 -10.36
C ASP A 260 24.05 -45.21 -10.91
N ASN A 261 23.98 -45.29 -12.23
CA ASN A 261 23.62 -46.52 -12.92
C ASN A 261 24.18 -46.55 -14.35
N LEU A 262 24.76 -47.69 -14.76
CA LEU A 262 25.35 -47.85 -16.10
C LEU A 262 24.36 -47.59 -17.27
N GLY A 263 23.05 -47.66 -17.03
CA GLY A 263 22.02 -47.25 -17.98
C GLY A 263 21.84 -45.73 -18.15
N VAL A 264 22.64 -44.91 -17.47
CA VAL A 264 22.59 -43.45 -17.49
C VAL A 264 23.93 -42.88 -17.99
N SER A 265 23.88 -42.04 -19.02
CA SER A 265 25.02 -41.27 -19.51
C SER A 265 25.63 -40.35 -18.44
N ARG A 266 26.91 -40.00 -18.60
CA ARG A 266 27.68 -39.13 -17.70
C ARG A 266 26.99 -37.77 -17.44
N LYS A 267 26.65 -37.09 -18.54
CA LYS A 267 25.60 -36.07 -18.64
C LYS A 267 24.51 -36.70 -19.53
N HIS A 268 23.26 -36.70 -19.12
CA HIS A 268 22.18 -37.43 -19.81
C HIS A 268 21.15 -36.46 -20.39
N ALA A 269 20.60 -35.62 -19.54
CA ALA A 269 19.61 -34.61 -19.88
C ALA A 269 19.83 -33.35 -19.04
N VAL A 270 19.23 -32.26 -19.47
CA VAL A 270 19.18 -31.00 -18.72
C VAL A 270 17.77 -30.45 -18.78
N ILE A 271 17.30 -29.92 -17.66
CA ILE A 271 16.04 -29.18 -17.58
C ILE A 271 16.41 -27.69 -17.49
N HIS A 272 15.82 -26.88 -18.37
CA HIS A 272 15.99 -25.44 -18.43
C HIS A 272 14.70 -24.74 -18.02
N SER A 273 14.81 -23.64 -17.27
CA SER A 273 13.75 -22.65 -17.18
C SER A 273 13.86 -21.66 -18.35
N TRP A 274 12.82 -21.49 -19.13
CA TRP A 274 12.73 -20.52 -20.23
C TRP A 274 11.55 -19.58 -20.01
N LYS A 275 11.44 -18.49 -20.81
CA LYS A 275 10.48 -17.38 -20.60
C LYS A 275 9.02 -17.79 -20.33
N ASN A 276 8.57 -18.96 -20.82
CA ASN A 276 7.18 -19.42 -20.73
C ASN A 276 7.00 -20.73 -19.94
N GLY A 277 8.05 -21.29 -19.32
CA GLY A 277 7.93 -22.57 -18.61
C GLY A 277 9.24 -23.35 -18.49
N TYR A 278 9.12 -24.64 -18.24
CA TYR A 278 10.27 -25.56 -18.11
C TYR A 278 10.39 -26.43 -19.36
N HIS A 279 11.62 -26.70 -19.79
CA HIS A 279 11.89 -27.59 -20.93
C HIS A 279 12.94 -28.62 -20.56
N ILE A 280 12.76 -29.86 -21.00
CA ILE A 280 13.78 -30.91 -20.91
C ILE A 280 14.45 -31.13 -22.25
N LYS A 281 15.78 -31.27 -22.25
CA LYS A 281 16.60 -31.56 -23.42
C LYS A 281 17.53 -32.75 -23.16
N ASP A 282 17.58 -33.69 -24.10
CA ASP A 282 18.56 -34.79 -24.10
C ASP A 282 19.94 -34.29 -24.58
N LEU A 283 21.01 -34.79 -23.99
CA LEU A 283 22.40 -34.37 -24.26
C LEU A 283 23.19 -35.38 -25.12
N GLY A 284 22.50 -36.14 -25.99
CA GLY A 284 23.10 -37.21 -26.79
C GLY A 284 23.30 -38.48 -25.97
N SER A 285 22.30 -38.83 -25.16
CA SER A 285 22.37 -39.95 -24.23
C SER A 285 22.29 -41.31 -24.92
N LYS A 286 22.95 -42.33 -24.35
CA LYS A 286 23.02 -43.66 -24.99
C LYS A 286 21.65 -44.35 -25.07
N ASN A 287 20.79 -44.11 -24.09
CA ASN A 287 19.50 -44.79 -23.96
C ASN A 287 18.29 -43.89 -24.29
N SER A 288 18.54 -42.62 -24.67
CA SER A 288 17.53 -41.57 -24.90
C SER A 288 16.71 -41.19 -23.65
N THR A 289 16.24 -39.95 -23.64
CA THR A 289 15.27 -39.44 -22.68
C THR A 289 13.85 -39.64 -23.23
N PHE A 290 12.92 -40.03 -22.38
CA PHE A 290 11.50 -40.16 -22.71
C PHE A 290 10.66 -39.25 -21.81
N LEU A 291 9.58 -38.68 -22.34
CA LEU A 291 8.59 -37.89 -21.62
C LEU A 291 7.22 -38.54 -21.80
N ASN A 292 6.56 -38.92 -20.71
CA ASN A 292 5.25 -39.59 -20.71
C ASN A 292 5.16 -40.87 -21.59
N GLY A 293 6.30 -41.47 -21.94
CA GLY A 293 6.42 -42.67 -22.79
C GLY A 293 6.96 -42.38 -24.20
N GLU A 294 6.93 -41.14 -24.66
CA GLU A 294 7.44 -40.74 -25.97
C GLU A 294 8.91 -40.35 -25.90
N LYS A 295 9.72 -40.69 -26.92
CA LYS A 295 11.12 -40.29 -26.99
C LYS A 295 11.22 -38.81 -27.37
N ILE A 296 12.06 -38.06 -26.65
CA ILE A 296 12.26 -36.63 -26.89
C ILE A 296 13.74 -36.26 -27.02
N ASP A 297 14.04 -35.31 -27.91
CA ASP A 297 15.32 -34.60 -27.94
C ASP A 297 15.21 -33.25 -27.20
N ASN A 298 14.05 -32.58 -27.31
CA ASN A 298 13.66 -31.39 -26.55
C ASN A 298 12.13 -31.35 -26.41
N ALA A 299 11.60 -31.06 -25.22
CA ALA A 299 10.16 -30.94 -24.97
C ALA A 299 9.84 -29.95 -23.83
N GLU A 300 8.63 -29.38 -23.85
CA GLU A 300 8.05 -28.62 -22.72
C GLU A 300 7.69 -29.57 -21.58
N LEU A 301 7.86 -29.15 -20.32
CA LEU A 301 7.49 -29.88 -19.10
C LEU A 301 6.32 -29.23 -18.38
N LYS A 302 5.30 -30.03 -18.09
CA LYS A 302 4.07 -29.63 -17.37
C LYS A 302 3.95 -30.35 -16.03
N GLY A 303 3.23 -29.72 -15.10
CA GLY A 303 3.05 -30.27 -13.76
C GLY A 303 2.36 -31.64 -13.80
N GLY A 304 3.04 -32.67 -13.30
CA GLY A 304 2.58 -34.06 -13.32
C GLY A 304 3.37 -34.97 -14.27
N ASP A 305 4.13 -34.41 -15.22
CA ASP A 305 4.86 -35.16 -16.24
C ASP A 305 5.88 -36.16 -15.68
N VAL A 306 6.09 -37.25 -16.42
CA VAL A 306 6.99 -38.35 -16.06
C VAL A 306 8.11 -38.47 -17.09
N ILE A 307 9.29 -38.00 -16.70
CA ILE A 307 10.53 -38.19 -17.46
C ILE A 307 11.04 -39.60 -17.16
N THR A 308 11.34 -40.40 -18.18
CA THR A 308 11.90 -41.76 -18.02
C THR A 308 13.31 -41.82 -18.60
N ILE A 309 14.25 -42.30 -17.77
CA ILE A 309 15.67 -42.47 -18.11
C ILE A 309 16.08 -43.90 -17.69
N GLY A 310 16.20 -44.79 -18.68
CA GLY A 310 16.50 -46.20 -18.45
C GLY A 310 15.42 -46.91 -17.62
N LYS A 311 15.72 -47.18 -16.34
CA LYS A 311 14.78 -47.80 -15.38
C LYS A 311 14.23 -46.82 -14.33
N TYR A 312 14.64 -45.56 -14.40
CA TYR A 312 14.27 -44.50 -13.46
C TYR A 312 13.18 -43.63 -14.07
N GLN A 313 12.25 -43.20 -13.21
CA GLN A 313 11.23 -42.21 -13.54
C GLN A 313 11.44 -40.98 -12.67
N ILE A 314 11.34 -39.80 -13.24
CA ILE A 314 11.42 -38.52 -12.52
C ILE A 314 10.09 -37.82 -12.76
N VAL A 315 9.29 -37.70 -11.70
CA VAL A 315 8.00 -37.01 -11.77
C VAL A 315 8.25 -35.52 -11.53
N PHE A 316 7.90 -34.70 -12.51
CA PHE A 316 8.02 -33.25 -12.44
C PHE A 316 6.78 -32.66 -11.75
N LYS A 317 6.90 -32.35 -10.46
CA LYS A 317 5.84 -31.71 -9.68
C LYS A 317 6.06 -30.21 -9.61
N VAL A 318 5.44 -29.46 -10.50
CA VAL A 318 5.16 -28.05 -10.18
C VAL A 318 4.23 -28.08 -8.96
N SER A 319 4.72 -27.60 -7.82
CA SER A 319 3.83 -27.32 -6.68
C SER A 319 3.12 -26.02 -6.99
N SER A 320 1.89 -25.76 -6.57
CA SER A 320 1.39 -24.38 -6.49
C SER A 320 2.15 -23.63 -5.37
N CYS A 321 2.25 -22.30 -5.41
CA CYS A 321 3.48 -21.80 -6.03
C CYS A 321 4.19 -20.52 -5.37
N GLU A 322 5.56 -20.43 -5.21
CA GLU A 322 6.52 -19.36 -4.66
C GLU A 322 8.08 -19.34 -5.11
N PRO A 323 8.91 -18.26 -5.01
CA PRO A 323 9.96 -17.89 -5.98
C PRO A 323 11.43 -18.33 -5.77
N GLY A 324 12.29 -17.88 -6.71
CA GLY A 324 13.75 -17.80 -6.55
C GLY A 324 14.40 -16.60 -7.24
N LEU A 325 14.22 -15.38 -6.70
CA LEU A 325 15.08 -14.21 -6.95
C LEU A 325 15.28 -13.42 -5.64
N SER A 326 16.20 -13.91 -4.80
CA SER A 326 16.78 -13.10 -3.72
C SER A 326 17.94 -12.30 -4.30
N GLY A 327 17.80 -10.98 -4.35
CA GLY A 327 18.82 -10.06 -4.83
C GLY A 327 18.24 -8.68 -5.14
N ALA A 328 18.74 -7.65 -4.45
CA ALA A 328 18.42 -6.22 -4.64
C ALA A 328 17.04 -5.71 -4.17
N MET A 329 16.49 -6.30 -3.11
CA MET A 329 15.72 -5.51 -2.12
C MET A 329 16.43 -5.68 -0.78
N ASP A 330 17.00 -4.60 -0.25
CA ASP A 330 17.47 -4.58 1.14
C ASP A 330 16.26 -4.91 2.02
N GLN A 331 16.37 -5.88 2.92
CA GLN A 331 15.21 -6.46 3.64
C GLN A 331 14.48 -5.48 4.58
N THR A 332 14.93 -4.23 4.63
CA THR A 332 14.55 -3.23 5.62
C THR A 332 14.50 -1.85 4.95
N MET A 333 13.33 -1.22 4.96
CA MET A 333 13.21 0.17 4.54
C MET A 333 13.57 1.09 5.72
N ILE A 334 14.61 1.88 5.52
CA ILE A 334 14.98 3.00 6.40
C ILE A 334 14.90 4.27 5.56
N ILE A 335 14.12 5.27 5.98
CA ILE A 335 14.17 6.58 5.31
C ILE A 335 15.50 7.26 5.66
N PRO A 336 16.30 7.68 4.66
CA PRO A 336 17.56 8.39 4.90
C PRO A 336 17.35 9.63 5.78
N GLY A 337 18.12 9.72 6.86
CA GLY A 337 18.04 10.81 7.84
C GLY A 337 16.97 10.64 8.93
N PHE A 338 16.14 9.60 8.93
CA PHE A 338 15.15 9.31 10.00
C PHE A 338 15.53 8.12 10.90
N SER A 339 16.72 7.53 10.69
CA SER A 339 17.26 6.49 11.57
C SER A 339 17.79 7.12 12.86
N SER A 340 17.22 6.75 14.00
CA SER A 340 17.89 6.96 15.29
C SER A 340 19.16 6.08 15.35
N LYS A 341 20.21 6.54 16.04
CA LYS A 341 21.48 5.80 16.20
C LYS A 341 21.31 4.62 17.18
N ALA A 342 20.50 3.63 16.81
CA ALA A 342 20.28 2.40 17.56
C ALA A 342 20.66 1.12 16.78
N ALA A 343 20.79 1.19 15.45
CA ALA A 343 21.28 0.08 14.64
C ALA A 343 22.82 0.04 14.63
N LYS A 344 23.43 -0.53 15.68
CA LYS A 344 24.86 -0.88 15.69
C LYS A 344 25.06 -2.29 16.25
N ASN A 345 25.77 -3.11 15.47
CA ASN A 345 26.12 -4.52 15.70
C ASN A 345 24.97 -5.54 15.53
N ILE A 346 24.78 -5.99 14.29
CA ILE A 346 24.49 -7.41 14.00
C ILE A 346 25.63 -7.92 13.10
N ASP A 347 26.82 -8.07 13.70
CA ASP A 347 27.82 -9.03 13.20
C ASP A 347 27.58 -10.35 13.94
N GLY A 348 27.56 -11.46 13.20
CA GLY A 348 27.04 -12.72 13.71
C GLY A 348 27.95 -13.43 14.73
N ASN A 349 27.43 -13.70 15.93
CA ASN A 349 27.47 -15.03 16.53
C ASN A 349 26.64 -15.11 17.82
N ASN A 350 25.94 -16.24 17.99
CA ASN A 350 25.37 -16.70 19.25
C ASN A 350 26.17 -17.97 19.68
N PRO A 351 26.19 -18.41 20.96
CA PRO A 351 25.61 -17.78 22.16
C PRO A 351 26.55 -17.78 23.40
N SER A 352 26.06 -17.26 24.54
CA SER A 352 26.06 -17.94 25.88
C SER A 352 26.55 -17.15 27.14
N VAL A 353 25.92 -17.52 28.28
CA VAL A 353 26.34 -17.37 29.71
C VAL A 353 26.19 -16.03 30.47
N ARG A 354 25.09 -15.94 31.25
CA ARG A 354 24.93 -15.53 32.67
C ARG A 354 25.77 -14.39 33.34
N ALA A 355 25.00 -13.45 33.90
CA ALA A 355 24.92 -13.04 35.33
C ALA A 355 25.80 -11.92 35.95
N GLY A 356 25.11 -10.95 36.59
CA GLY A 356 25.46 -10.38 37.90
C GLY A 356 25.86 -8.89 37.99
N GLY A 357 25.37 -8.16 39.01
CA GLY A 357 26.15 -7.06 39.64
C GLY A 357 25.62 -5.60 39.69
N ILE A 358 24.53 -5.34 40.43
CA ILE A 358 24.37 -4.29 41.47
C ILE A 358 25.34 -3.06 41.50
N ILE A 359 24.79 -1.84 41.25
CA ILE A 359 24.91 -0.46 41.88
C ILE A 359 26.08 -0.09 42.86
N PRO A 360 26.32 1.20 43.30
CA PRO A 360 25.92 2.57 42.85
C PRO A 360 27.06 3.68 42.90
N SER A 361 26.67 4.97 42.79
CA SER A 361 27.32 6.21 43.34
C SER A 361 28.46 6.92 42.57
N ALA A 362 28.70 8.24 42.66
CA ALA A 362 27.90 9.41 43.11
C ALA A 362 28.63 10.76 42.81
N ASN A 363 27.93 11.90 43.00
CA ASN A 363 28.40 13.28 43.27
C ASN A 363 28.94 14.21 42.15
N THR A 364 28.11 15.22 41.80
CA THR A 364 28.26 16.71 42.03
C THR A 364 29.65 17.31 42.41
N PRO A 365 29.92 18.64 42.25
CA PRO A 365 28.96 19.77 42.07
C PRO A 365 29.35 20.95 41.15
N GLY A 366 28.44 21.94 40.98
CA GLY A 366 28.85 23.35 41.11
C GLY A 366 28.12 24.45 40.32
N ILE A 367 27.40 25.33 41.03
CA ILE A 367 27.36 26.81 40.89
C ILE A 367 26.90 27.40 39.51
N GLY A 368 25.91 28.29 39.42
CA GLY A 368 25.09 28.91 40.46
C GLY A 368 24.10 29.95 39.90
N GLN A 369 23.16 30.37 40.76
CA GLN A 369 22.22 31.50 40.59
C GLN A 369 22.84 32.78 41.22
N PRO A 370 22.40 34.04 40.92
CA PRO A 370 21.04 34.46 41.30
C PRO A 370 20.32 35.60 40.53
N ALA A 371 18.98 35.52 40.63
CA ALA A 371 18.00 36.54 41.00
C ALA A 371 17.87 37.92 40.29
N GLY A 372 16.59 38.30 40.13
CA GLY A 372 16.09 39.67 40.07
C GLY A 372 15.56 40.09 38.69
N ASN A 373 14.47 40.86 38.57
CA ASN A 373 13.40 41.22 39.53
C ASN A 373 12.33 42.00 38.74
N ASN A 374 11.06 41.94 39.14
CA ASN A 374 10.04 43.00 38.90
C ASN A 374 9.65 43.29 37.41
N ASP A 375 8.49 43.85 37.08
CA ASP A 375 7.16 43.91 37.71
C ASP A 375 6.15 44.24 36.56
N SER A 376 4.86 44.03 36.84
CA SER A 376 3.67 44.41 36.08
C SER A 376 3.76 45.61 35.09
N SER A 377 3.14 45.45 33.91
CA SER A 377 1.74 45.91 33.70
C SER A 377 1.30 46.08 32.22
N ASN A 378 -0.03 46.04 32.06
CA ASN A 378 -0.85 46.81 31.10
C ASN A 378 -1.19 46.30 29.67
N ARG A 379 -2.52 46.25 29.47
CA ARG A 379 -3.31 46.66 28.29
C ARG A 379 -3.59 45.65 27.18
N PHE A 380 -4.75 45.02 27.36
CA PHE A 380 -5.82 44.93 26.36
C PHE A 380 -5.65 45.84 25.13
N ALA A 381 -5.65 45.22 23.95
CA ALA A 381 -6.16 45.81 22.72
C ALA A 381 -6.98 44.75 21.98
N ARG A 382 -8.32 44.84 22.08
CA ARG A 382 -9.21 44.14 21.12
C ARG A 382 -9.10 44.86 19.79
N GLN A 383 -8.84 44.15 18.70
CA GLN A 383 -9.03 44.67 17.36
C GLN A 383 -10.47 44.36 16.89
N PRO A 384 -11.14 45.27 16.16
CA PRO A 384 -12.59 45.21 15.98
C PRO A 384 -13.01 44.39 14.75
N ASP A 385 -14.16 43.73 14.86
CA ASP A 385 -14.83 43.08 13.74
C ASP A 385 -15.26 44.09 12.66
N GLY A 386 -15.00 43.75 11.40
CA GLY A 386 -15.43 44.49 10.20
C GLY A 386 -16.37 43.63 9.32
N PRO A 387 -17.16 44.25 8.43
CA PRO A 387 -18.43 43.68 7.97
C PRO A 387 -18.29 42.52 6.97
N SER A 388 -19.26 41.61 7.02
CA SER A 388 -19.45 40.52 6.06
C SER A 388 -19.76 41.05 4.65
N SER A 389 -19.00 40.57 3.67
CA SER A 389 -19.37 40.59 2.25
C SER A 389 -19.46 39.12 1.78
N ALA A 390 -20.67 38.62 1.56
CA ALA A 390 -20.85 37.33 0.89
C ALA A 390 -20.22 37.40 -0.52
N GLY A 391 -19.55 36.32 -0.93
CA GLY A 391 -18.94 36.23 -2.25
C GLY A 391 -20.00 36.06 -3.35
N LEU A 392 -19.54 35.99 -4.60
CA LEU A 392 -20.32 35.29 -5.62
C LEU A 392 -20.16 33.78 -5.40
N PRO A 393 -21.25 33.00 -5.54
CA PRO A 393 -21.21 31.56 -5.41
C PRO A 393 -20.19 30.89 -6.35
N ARG A 394 -19.67 29.74 -5.92
CA ARG A 394 -18.61 28.99 -6.60
C ARG A 394 -18.97 27.52 -6.75
N LEU A 395 -18.47 26.91 -7.81
CA LEU A 395 -18.33 25.46 -7.92
C LEU A 395 -16.88 25.09 -7.65
N TYR A 396 -16.67 24.19 -6.70
CA TYR A 396 -15.37 23.60 -6.42
C TYR A 396 -15.30 22.19 -7.01
N ARG A 397 -14.44 21.95 -8.00
CA ARG A 397 -14.25 20.62 -8.60
C ARG A 397 -13.29 19.79 -7.75
N ARG A 398 -13.72 18.57 -7.38
CA ARG A 398 -12.99 17.71 -6.43
C ARG A 398 -11.78 16.99 -7.01
N SER A 399 -11.67 16.83 -8.33
CA SER A 399 -10.66 15.99 -9.02
C SER A 399 -9.31 16.70 -9.24
N ASP A 400 -9.34 18.02 -9.42
CA ASP A 400 -8.20 18.90 -9.70
C ASP A 400 -8.08 20.11 -8.75
N GLN A 401 -9.09 20.34 -7.88
CA GLN A 401 -9.21 21.49 -6.97
C GLN A 401 -9.42 22.83 -7.68
N GLU A 402 -9.96 22.83 -8.90
CA GLU A 402 -10.30 24.04 -9.66
C GLU A 402 -11.59 24.70 -9.10
N GLU A 403 -11.55 26.02 -8.92
CA GLU A 403 -12.70 26.83 -8.49
C GLU A 403 -13.26 27.64 -9.67
N PHE A 404 -14.57 27.56 -9.87
CA PHE A 404 -15.30 28.30 -10.90
C PHE A 404 -16.29 29.25 -10.21
N THR A 405 -16.02 30.55 -10.26
CA THR A 405 -16.98 31.57 -9.81
C THR A 405 -18.16 31.64 -10.77
N LEU A 406 -19.39 31.63 -10.24
CA LEU A 406 -20.61 31.73 -11.03
C LEU A 406 -20.96 33.21 -11.28
N GLU A 407 -20.15 33.85 -12.12
CA GLU A 407 -20.29 35.27 -12.47
C GLU A 407 -21.39 35.50 -13.52
N ASP A 408 -21.50 34.58 -14.48
CA ASP A 408 -22.47 34.65 -15.58
C ASP A 408 -23.89 34.23 -15.15
N GLU A 409 -24.91 34.76 -15.85
CA GLU A 409 -26.32 34.34 -15.66
C GLU A 409 -26.56 32.86 -15.99
N LYS A 410 -25.65 32.24 -16.76
CA LYS A 410 -25.73 30.89 -17.28
C LYS A 410 -24.32 30.30 -17.42
N VAL A 411 -24.07 29.15 -16.80
CA VAL A 411 -22.81 28.40 -16.88
C VAL A 411 -23.08 26.97 -17.36
N VAL A 412 -22.36 26.52 -18.39
CA VAL A 412 -22.54 25.21 -19.03
C VAL A 412 -21.41 24.25 -18.65
N ILE A 413 -21.78 23.12 -18.05
CA ILE A 413 -20.88 22.01 -17.69
C ILE A 413 -21.04 20.87 -18.71
N GLY A 414 -19.94 20.41 -19.30
CA GLY A 414 -20.02 19.33 -20.29
C GLY A 414 -18.70 18.94 -20.94
N LYS A 415 -18.76 17.92 -21.80
CA LYS A 415 -17.61 17.42 -22.59
C LYS A 415 -17.43 18.14 -23.94
N GLY A 416 -18.29 19.11 -24.22
CA GLY A 416 -18.28 19.90 -25.45
C GLY A 416 -17.14 20.93 -25.49
N ARG A 417 -16.84 21.47 -26.67
CA ARG A 417 -15.93 22.63 -26.77
C ARG A 417 -16.65 23.94 -26.41
N ASP A 418 -17.98 23.91 -26.47
CA ASP A 418 -19.00 24.89 -26.11
C ASP A 418 -19.44 24.81 -24.64
N SER A 419 -18.73 24.07 -23.81
CA SER A 419 -18.94 24.04 -22.36
C SER A 419 -17.91 24.94 -21.67
N ASP A 420 -18.39 25.81 -20.79
CA ASP A 420 -17.57 26.75 -20.00
C ASP A 420 -16.72 25.96 -18.99
N ILE A 421 -17.36 25.02 -18.29
CA ILE A 421 -16.70 24.05 -17.40
C ILE A 421 -16.55 22.73 -18.15
N ARG A 422 -15.36 22.50 -18.70
CA ARG A 422 -15.07 21.30 -19.50
C ARG A 422 -14.77 20.08 -18.64
N LEU A 423 -15.49 18.99 -18.87
CA LEU A 423 -15.29 17.72 -18.19
C LEU A 423 -14.19 16.88 -18.89
N GLY A 424 -13.16 16.51 -18.14
CA GLY A 424 -12.04 15.67 -18.60
C GLY A 424 -12.39 14.17 -18.66
N GLY A 425 -11.38 13.32 -18.87
CA GLY A 425 -11.48 11.87 -18.65
C GLY A 425 -12.09 11.01 -19.78
N ILE A 426 -11.56 9.79 -19.92
CA ILE A 426 -12.01 8.80 -20.93
C ILE A 426 -13.41 8.25 -20.59
N PHE A 427 -13.68 8.02 -19.31
CA PHE A 427 -14.93 7.42 -18.81
C PHE A 427 -16.09 8.41 -18.60
N THR A 428 -15.84 9.71 -18.76
CA THR A 428 -16.84 10.76 -18.53
C THR A 428 -17.94 10.75 -19.59
N PRO A 429 -19.23 10.71 -19.18
CA PRO A 429 -20.37 10.58 -20.08
C PRO A 429 -20.55 11.81 -20.97
N ARG A 430 -21.22 11.62 -22.11
CA ARG A 430 -21.70 12.73 -22.96
C ARG A 430 -23.04 13.24 -22.40
N ILE A 431 -22.92 14.13 -21.43
CA ILE A 431 -24.01 14.86 -20.78
C ILE A 431 -23.65 16.36 -20.79
N LYS A 432 -24.67 17.21 -20.88
CA LYS A 432 -24.57 18.66 -20.77
C LYS A 432 -25.53 19.11 -19.68
N VAL A 433 -25.00 19.86 -18.74
CA VAL A 433 -25.70 20.39 -17.57
C VAL A 433 -25.50 21.89 -17.56
N GLU A 434 -26.54 22.61 -17.17
CA GLU A 434 -26.59 24.07 -17.18
C GLU A 434 -26.95 24.55 -15.78
N ILE A 435 -26.25 25.58 -15.31
CA ILE A 435 -26.59 26.28 -14.07
C ILE A 435 -27.02 27.68 -14.45
N THR A 436 -28.23 28.05 -14.05
CA THR A 436 -28.87 29.31 -14.39
C THR A 436 -29.15 30.09 -13.11
N ARG A 437 -28.74 31.36 -13.09
CA ARG A 437 -28.96 32.27 -11.98
C ARG A 437 -30.30 32.99 -12.14
N SER A 438 -31.09 33.04 -11.06
CA SER A 438 -32.32 33.83 -10.98
C SER A 438 -32.31 34.63 -9.67
N GLY A 439 -31.83 35.87 -9.72
CA GLY A 439 -31.60 36.70 -8.53
C GLY A 439 -30.44 36.15 -7.69
N ASP A 440 -30.75 35.70 -6.47
CA ASP A 440 -29.81 35.10 -5.53
C ASP A 440 -29.82 33.56 -5.57
N ASP A 441 -30.71 32.97 -6.38
CA ASP A 441 -30.87 31.52 -6.51
C ASP A 441 -30.23 30.97 -7.79
N TYR A 442 -29.76 29.72 -7.70
CA TYR A 442 -29.05 29.02 -8.77
C TYR A 442 -29.71 27.67 -8.99
N THR A 443 -30.26 27.45 -10.18
CA THR A 443 -30.89 26.17 -10.56
C THR A 443 -29.98 25.42 -11.49
N ILE A 444 -29.74 24.15 -11.20
CA ILE A 444 -29.01 23.23 -12.09
C ILE A 444 -29.99 22.37 -12.87
N GLN A 445 -29.81 22.22 -14.19
CA GLN A 445 -30.68 21.44 -15.07
C GLN A 445 -29.87 20.68 -16.13
N LYS A 446 -30.24 19.42 -16.39
CA LYS A 446 -29.68 18.62 -17.49
C LYS A 446 -30.32 19.02 -18.82
N THR A 447 -29.53 19.60 -19.73
CA THR A 447 -30.00 20.06 -21.04
C THR A 447 -29.80 19.05 -22.17
N GLU A 448 -28.73 18.23 -22.12
CA GLU A 448 -28.48 17.17 -23.11
C GLU A 448 -27.90 15.89 -22.47
N GLY A 449 -28.19 14.73 -23.06
CA GLY A 449 -27.60 13.44 -22.69
C GLY A 449 -28.58 12.42 -22.11
N ARG A 450 -28.22 11.13 -22.21
CA ARG A 450 -29.08 10.00 -21.78
C ARG A 450 -28.90 9.58 -20.31
N LYS A 451 -27.79 9.97 -19.67
CA LYS A 451 -27.60 9.75 -18.23
C LYS A 451 -28.16 10.93 -17.44
N GLU A 452 -28.57 10.69 -16.21
CA GLU A 452 -28.91 11.74 -15.26
C GLU A 452 -27.65 12.30 -14.60
N MET A 453 -27.76 13.51 -14.06
CA MET A 453 -26.79 14.01 -13.09
C MET A 453 -27.20 13.49 -11.72
N ASN A 454 -26.23 13.25 -10.86
CA ASN A 454 -26.49 12.83 -9.48
C ASN A 454 -26.22 14.03 -8.57
N ILE A 455 -27.14 14.34 -7.65
CA ILE A 455 -26.96 15.39 -6.65
C ILE A 455 -27.21 14.76 -5.28
N ASN A 456 -26.24 14.86 -4.38
CA ASN A 456 -26.27 14.30 -3.02
C ASN A 456 -26.59 12.79 -2.94
N GLY A 457 -26.31 12.03 -4.00
CA GLY A 457 -26.60 10.60 -4.10
C GLY A 457 -27.83 10.26 -4.96
N GLU A 458 -28.70 11.22 -5.27
CA GLU A 458 -29.95 10.99 -6.00
C GLU A 458 -29.84 11.40 -7.49
N GLY A 459 -30.39 10.57 -8.38
CA GLY A 459 -30.48 10.88 -9.81
C GLY A 459 -31.56 11.91 -10.09
N MET A 460 -31.18 13.05 -10.68
CA MET A 460 -32.10 14.15 -10.98
C MET A 460 -31.87 14.70 -12.39
N SER A 461 -32.87 15.43 -12.90
CA SER A 461 -32.75 16.22 -14.14
C SER A 461 -32.79 17.73 -13.89
N GLU A 462 -33.20 18.17 -12.70
CA GLU A 462 -33.25 19.57 -12.28
C GLU A 462 -33.21 19.65 -10.74
N LYS A 463 -32.54 20.65 -10.16
CA LYS A 463 -32.56 20.98 -8.72
C LYS A 463 -32.25 22.47 -8.49
N LEU A 464 -32.86 23.07 -7.46
CA LEU A 464 -32.36 24.31 -6.86
C LEU A 464 -31.11 24.00 -6.01
N LEU A 465 -30.03 24.77 -6.18
CA LEU A 465 -28.76 24.55 -5.49
C LEU A 465 -28.72 25.16 -4.09
N GLU A 466 -28.34 24.33 -3.13
CA GLU A 466 -28.18 24.62 -1.70
C GLU A 466 -26.69 24.52 -1.30
N GLU A 467 -26.32 25.14 -0.18
CA GLU A 467 -24.94 25.15 0.32
C GLU A 467 -24.39 23.73 0.55
N GLU A 468 -23.15 23.47 0.12
CA GLU A 468 -22.48 22.17 0.10
C GLU A 468 -23.12 21.09 -0.81
N ASP A 469 -24.03 21.44 -1.73
CA ASP A 469 -24.58 20.47 -2.70
C ASP A 469 -23.47 19.79 -3.52
N LEU A 470 -23.43 18.46 -3.47
CA LEU A 470 -22.49 17.61 -4.20
C LEU A 470 -23.10 17.18 -5.53
N ILE A 471 -22.66 17.81 -6.62
CA ILE A 471 -23.09 17.56 -8.00
C ILE A 471 -22.10 16.59 -8.65
N ALA A 472 -22.53 15.36 -8.93
CA ALA A 472 -21.74 14.33 -9.59
C ALA A 472 -22.19 14.12 -11.05
N ILE A 473 -21.27 14.33 -12.00
CA ILE A 473 -21.49 14.25 -13.45
C ILE A 473 -20.57 13.18 -14.04
N GLY A 474 -20.91 11.91 -13.77
CA GLY A 474 -20.05 10.77 -14.07
C GLY A 474 -18.93 10.64 -13.04
N PRO A 475 -17.64 10.64 -13.44
CA PRO A 475 -16.52 10.57 -12.49
C PRO A 475 -16.10 11.94 -11.91
N GLU A 476 -16.65 13.04 -12.45
CA GLU A 476 -16.36 14.40 -11.98
C GLU A 476 -17.39 14.83 -10.94
N GLU A 477 -16.92 15.42 -9.84
CA GLU A 477 -17.74 15.90 -8.73
C GLU A 477 -17.45 17.37 -8.44
N PHE A 478 -18.52 18.15 -8.22
CA PHE A 478 -18.47 19.56 -7.89
C PHE A 478 -19.20 19.81 -6.57
N VAL A 479 -18.72 20.72 -5.74
CA VAL A 479 -19.42 21.21 -4.55
C VAL A 479 -19.83 22.65 -4.78
N PHE A 480 -21.11 22.97 -4.60
CA PHE A 480 -21.63 24.33 -4.66
C PHE A 480 -21.46 25.04 -3.31
N LYS A 481 -21.03 26.31 -3.36
CA LYS A 481 -20.85 27.20 -2.20
C LYS A 481 -21.37 28.59 -2.53
N ARG A 482 -22.13 29.23 -1.64
CA ARG A 482 -22.65 30.60 -1.79
C ARG A 482 -21.69 31.67 -1.25
#